data_AF-A0A7S2CAG6-F1
#
_entry.id   AF-A0A7S2CAG6-F1
#
_cell.length_a   1.000
_cell.length_b   1.000
_cell.length_c   1.000
_cell.angle_alpha   90.00
_cell.angle_beta   90.00
_cell.angle_gamma   90.00
#
_symmetry.space_group_name_H-M   'P 1'
#
loop_
_entity.id
_entity.type
_entity.pdbx_description
1 polymer ?
#
loop_
_entity_poly.entity_id
_entity_poly.type
_entity_poly.pdbx_seq_one_letter_code
_entity_poly.pdbx_strand_id
1 'polypeptide(L)'
;VVCASLTIIHALGTCTLKTGGCAKFPLAEDPMLAGHFLPQLLGFVMFAVYGTQVWLGQPPAEEPIGAYYFPGEVQACFMVGFQLYELAATVPSKRLRGPANTLVAHHVITLLLALLAYNYQAYQHFGPFFFGIS
;
A
#
# COMPACT_ATOMS: atom_id res chain seq x y z
N VAL A 1 7.82 7.52 6.75
CA VAL A 1 8.63 7.62 5.51
C VAL A 1 7.84 7.16 4.30
N VAL A 2 7.31 5.92 4.28
CA VAL A 2 6.56 5.33 3.15
C VAL A 2 5.46 6.24 2.57
N CYS A 3 4.53 6.72 3.40
CA CYS A 3 3.44 7.61 2.96
C CYS A 3 3.98 8.85 2.22
N ALA A 4 4.92 9.56 2.84
CA ALA A 4 5.52 10.76 2.26
C ALA A 4 6.23 10.47 0.91
N SER A 5 6.97 9.36 0.82
CA SER A 5 7.62 8.94 -0.43
C SER A 5 6.61 8.68 -1.54
N LEU A 6 5.52 7.96 -1.24
CA LEU A 6 4.47 7.67 -2.22
C LEU A 6 3.72 8.94 -2.64
N THR A 7 3.44 9.86 -1.71
CA THR A 7 2.85 11.16 -2.04
C THR A 7 3.74 12.00 -2.95
N ILE A 8 5.06 12.02 -2.72
CA ILE A 8 6.01 12.71 -3.60
C ILE A 8 6.00 12.10 -5.01
N ILE A 9 6.04 10.77 -5.11
CA ILE A 9 6.02 10.06 -6.40
C ILE A 9 4.71 10.35 -7.15
N HIS A 10 3.58 10.33 -6.43
CA HIS A 10 2.28 10.71 -6.98
C HIS A 10 2.31 12.13 -7.55
N ALA A 11 2.78 13.10 -6.76
CA ALA A 11 2.86 14.49 -7.19
C ALA A 11 3.75 14.68 -8.44
N LEU A 12 4.91 14.01 -8.48
CA LEU A 12 5.81 14.03 -9.63
C LEU A 12 5.17 13.42 -10.88
N GLY A 13 4.48 12.29 -10.74
CA GLY A 13 3.74 11.65 -11.83
C GLY A 13 2.66 12.57 -12.40
N THR A 14 1.83 13.13 -11.52
CA THR A 14 0.78 14.10 -11.88
C THR A 14 1.35 15.34 -12.56
N CYS A 15 2.43 15.91 -12.03
CA CYS A 15 3.10 17.07 -12.63
C CYS A 15 3.63 16.75 -14.03
N THR A 16 4.33 15.62 -14.20
CA THR A 16 4.90 15.19 -15.49
C THR A 16 3.81 15.03 -16.56
N LEU A 17 2.67 14.46 -16.19
CA LEU A 17 1.53 14.27 -17.10
C LEU A 17 0.83 15.60 -17.46
N LYS A 18 0.88 16.59 -16.56
CA LYS A 18 0.32 17.93 -16.80
C LYS A 18 1.24 18.85 -17.60
N THR A 19 2.56 18.74 -17.43
CA THR A 19 3.54 19.67 -18.02
C THR A 19 4.27 19.10 -19.24
N GLY A 20 4.27 17.79 -19.44
CA GLY A 20 4.94 17.13 -20.56
C GLY A 20 4.06 17.05 -21.82
N GLY A 21 4.69 16.90 -22.99
CA GLY A 21 4.04 16.69 -24.30
C GLY A 21 3.20 15.41 -24.44
N CYS A 22 2.89 14.76 -23.33
CA CYS A 22 2.04 13.58 -23.21
C CYS A 22 0.55 13.88 -23.23
N ALA A 23 0.13 15.12 -23.49
CA ALA A 23 -1.28 15.52 -23.63
C ALA A 23 -2.08 14.67 -24.64
N LYS A 24 -1.39 13.95 -25.54
CA LYS A 24 -1.98 13.03 -26.51
C LYS A 24 -2.18 11.59 -25.99
N PHE A 25 -1.68 11.25 -24.80
CA PHE A 25 -1.90 9.94 -24.20
C PHE A 25 -3.23 9.93 -23.43
N PRO A 26 -4.01 8.84 -23.48
CA PRO A 26 -5.27 8.71 -22.73
C PRO A 26 -5.11 8.93 -21.21
N LEU A 27 -3.91 8.70 -20.68
CA LEU A 27 -3.55 8.92 -19.27
C LEU A 27 -3.52 10.42 -18.87
N ALA A 28 -3.45 11.34 -19.83
CA ALA A 28 -3.48 12.78 -19.56
C ALA A 28 -4.90 13.31 -19.28
N GLU A 29 -5.95 12.54 -19.59
CA GLU A 29 -7.35 12.92 -19.33
C GLU A 29 -7.69 12.91 -17.83
N ASP A 30 -6.96 12.11 -17.04
CA ASP A 30 -7.08 12.07 -15.57
C ASP A 30 -5.68 11.95 -14.93
N PRO A 31 -4.94 13.08 -14.83
CA PRO A 31 -3.58 13.07 -14.30
C PRO A 31 -3.48 12.61 -12.85
N MET A 32 -4.56 12.73 -12.07
CA MET A 32 -4.60 12.27 -10.67
C MET A 32 -4.70 10.74 -10.60
N LEU A 33 -5.54 10.13 -11.45
CA LEU A 33 -5.61 8.68 -11.57
C LEU A 33 -4.31 8.09 -12.14
N ALA A 34 -3.76 8.72 -13.19
CA ALA A 34 -2.55 8.24 -13.82
C ALA A 34 -1.31 8.42 -12.91
N GLY A 35 -1.25 9.51 -12.15
CA GLY A 35 -0.21 9.74 -11.13
C GLY A 35 -0.28 8.77 -9.94
N HIS A 36 -1.46 8.20 -9.66
CA HIS A 36 -1.67 7.20 -8.62
C HIS A 36 -1.13 5.80 -8.96
N PHE A 37 -1.11 5.43 -10.26
CA PHE A 37 -0.70 4.10 -10.72
C PHE A 37 0.72 3.72 -10.26
N LEU A 38 1.69 4.63 -10.41
CA LEU A 38 3.09 4.33 -10.10
C LEU A 38 3.33 4.10 -8.60
N PRO A 39 2.84 4.96 -7.67
CA PRO A 39 2.88 4.67 -6.24
C PRO A 39 2.21 3.34 -5.86
N GLN A 40 1.05 3.03 -6.45
CA GLN A 40 0.34 1.77 -6.19
C GLN A 40 1.20 0.56 -6.60
N LEU A 41 1.77 0.59 -7.80
CA LEU A 41 2.65 -0.46 -8.31
C LEU A 41 3.89 -0.64 -7.41
N LEU A 42 4.54 0.46 -7.02
CA LEU A 42 5.70 0.42 -6.14
C LEU A 42 5.34 -0.15 -4.77
N GLY A 43 4.18 0.22 -4.22
CA GLY A 43 3.67 -0.38 -2.98
C GLY A 43 3.55 -1.89 -3.10
N PHE A 44 2.87 -2.39 -4.13
CA PHE A 44 2.69 -3.83 -4.35
C PHE A 44 4.02 -4.58 -4.55
N VAL A 45 4.94 -4.03 -5.34
CA VAL A 45 6.26 -4.65 -5.55
C VAL A 45 7.04 -4.72 -4.25
N MET A 46 7.03 -3.65 -3.44
CA MET A 46 7.70 -3.64 -2.15
C MET A 46 7.12 -4.69 -1.20
N PHE A 47 5.79 -4.79 -1.11
CA PHE A 47 5.17 -5.86 -0.32
C PHE A 47 5.52 -7.24 -0.84
N ALA A 48 5.52 -7.47 -2.15
CA ALA A 48 5.87 -8.74 -2.77
C ALA A 48 7.31 -9.16 -2.47
N VAL A 49 8.27 -8.22 -2.58
CA VAL A 49 9.68 -8.47 -2.28
C VAL A 49 9.85 -8.79 -0.79
N TYR A 50 9.31 -7.97 0.11
CA TYR A 50 9.44 -8.21 1.55
C TYR A 50 8.72 -9.49 2.00
N GLY A 51 7.54 -9.78 1.46
CA GLY A 51 6.80 -11.01 1.75
C GLY A 51 7.56 -12.25 1.28
N THR A 52 8.13 -12.21 0.06
CA THR A 52 8.87 -13.34 -0.53
C THR A 52 10.21 -13.56 0.15
N GLN A 53 10.97 -12.50 0.45
CA GLN A 53 12.25 -12.63 1.17
C GLN A 53 12.06 -13.21 2.56
N VAL A 54 11.00 -12.79 3.26
CA VAL A 54 10.60 -13.37 4.54
C VAL A 54 10.27 -14.84 4.41
N TRP A 55 9.50 -15.22 3.40
CA TRP A 55 9.08 -16.61 3.20
C TRP A 55 10.24 -17.54 2.83
N LEU A 56 11.18 -17.08 1.99
CA LEU A 56 12.31 -17.89 1.51
C LEU A 56 13.50 -17.94 2.49
N GLY A 57 13.62 -16.94 3.38
CA GLY A 57 14.76 -16.78 4.28
C GLY A 57 14.56 -17.33 5.69
N GLN A 58 13.38 -17.86 6.01
CA GLN A 58 13.04 -18.26 7.39
C GLN A 58 12.80 -19.77 7.47
N PRO A 59 13.43 -20.47 8.45
CA PRO A 59 13.01 -21.82 8.80
C PRO A 59 11.55 -21.80 9.29
N PRO A 60 10.80 -22.91 9.15
CA PRO A 60 9.42 -22.99 9.64
C PRO A 60 9.36 -22.60 11.12
N ALA A 61 8.39 -21.76 11.48
CA ALA A 61 8.31 -21.14 12.80
C ALA A 61 8.21 -22.19 13.92
N GLU A 62 9.24 -22.26 14.77
CA GLU A 62 9.19 -22.92 16.09
C GLU A 62 8.73 -21.94 17.20
N GLU A 63 8.70 -20.65 16.89
CA GLU A 63 8.36 -19.58 17.83
C GLU A 63 6.85 -19.54 18.12
N PRO A 64 6.43 -19.44 19.39
CA PRO A 64 5.02 -19.39 19.76
C PRO A 64 4.32 -18.15 19.16
N ILE A 65 3.02 -18.30 18.92
CA ILE A 65 2.11 -17.22 18.51
C ILE A 65 2.22 -16.09 19.55
N GLY A 66 2.72 -14.93 19.13
CA GLY A 66 2.94 -13.75 19.99
C GLY A 66 4.40 -13.40 20.25
N ALA A 67 5.37 -14.17 19.74
CA ALA A 67 6.77 -13.77 19.77
C ALA A 67 7.07 -12.60 18.82
N TYR A 68 7.98 -11.72 19.23
CA TYR A 68 8.44 -10.59 18.43
C TYR A 68 8.98 -11.06 17.08
N TYR A 69 8.44 -10.50 16.00
CA TYR A 69 8.85 -10.84 14.64
C TYR A 69 9.17 -9.57 13.84
N PHE A 70 10.45 -9.20 13.83
CA PHE A 70 10.93 -7.97 13.19
C PHE A 70 10.47 -7.80 11.72
N PRO A 71 10.52 -8.82 10.85
CA PRO A 71 10.04 -8.64 9.48
C PRO A 71 8.54 -8.34 9.40
N GLY A 72 7.76 -8.90 10.33
CA GLY A 72 6.34 -8.62 10.47
C GLY A 72 6.02 -7.21 10.97
N GLU A 73 6.82 -6.71 11.92
CA GLU A 73 6.75 -5.33 12.39
C GLU A 73 7.02 -4.36 11.24
N VAL A 74 8.07 -4.61 10.46
CA VAL A 74 8.40 -3.81 9.26
C VAL A 74 7.24 -3.83 8.27
N GLN A 75 6.69 -5.00 7.94
CA GLN A 75 5.53 -5.10 7.03
C GLN A 75 4.31 -4.33 7.54
N ALA A 76 4.00 -4.40 8.84
CA ALA A 76 2.90 -3.66 9.44
C ALA A 76 3.12 -2.14 9.33
N CYS A 77 4.33 -1.65 9.62
CA CYS A 77 4.69 -0.24 9.44
C CYS A 77 4.57 0.22 7.98
N PHE A 78 5.04 -0.59 7.03
CA PHE A 78 4.89 -0.31 5.60
C PHE A 78 3.41 -0.23 5.21
N MET A 79 2.58 -1.14 5.71
CA MET A 79 1.15 -1.17 5.45
C MET A 79 0.43 0.07 6.00
N VAL A 80 0.74 0.49 7.23
CA VAL A 80 0.21 1.74 7.77
C VAL A 80 0.56 2.92 6.85
N GLY A 81 1.82 3.02 6.44
CA GLY A 81 2.25 4.09 5.52
C GLY A 81 1.57 4.03 4.15
N PHE A 82 1.40 2.84 3.60
CA PHE A 82 0.76 2.61 2.31
C PHE A 82 -0.73 2.96 2.36
N GLN A 83 -1.48 2.49 3.36
CA GLN A 83 -2.92 2.75 3.47
C GLN A 83 -3.22 4.22 3.78
N LEU A 84 -2.35 4.91 4.54
CA LEU A 84 -2.46 6.36 4.72
C LEU A 84 -2.28 7.12 3.40
N TYR A 85 -1.34 6.69 2.55
CA TYR A 85 -1.18 7.23 1.21
C TYR A 85 -2.42 6.95 0.36
N GLU A 86 -2.91 5.71 0.34
CA GLU A 86 -4.09 5.32 -0.44
C GLU A 86 -5.33 6.13 -0.04
N LEU A 87 -5.56 6.35 1.26
CA LEU A 87 -6.64 7.22 1.73
C LEU A 87 -6.46 8.66 1.26
N ALA A 88 -5.24 9.21 1.37
CA ALA A 88 -4.94 10.58 0.94
C ALA A 88 -5.15 10.77 -0.57
N ALA A 89 -4.87 9.75 -1.39
CA ALA A 89 -5.11 9.77 -2.84
C ALA A 89 -6.58 9.49 -3.21
N THR A 90 -7.23 8.57 -2.51
CA THR A 90 -8.57 8.07 -2.83
C THR A 90 -9.68 9.02 -2.40
N VAL A 91 -9.59 9.61 -1.20
CA VAL A 91 -10.61 10.54 -0.69
C VAL A 91 -10.87 11.71 -1.66
N PRO A 92 -9.88 12.41 -2.23
CA PRO A 92 -10.15 13.51 -3.17
C PRO A 92 -10.59 13.04 -4.56
N SER A 93 -10.22 11.83 -5.00
CA SER A 93 -10.50 11.36 -6.37
C SER A 93 -11.77 10.50 -6.44
N LYS A 94 -12.86 11.05 -7.01
CA LYS A 94 -14.12 10.32 -7.20
C LYS A 94 -13.95 8.99 -7.92
N ARG A 95 -13.01 8.92 -8.87
CA ARG A 95 -12.74 7.70 -9.65
C ARG A 95 -12.03 6.63 -8.83
N LEU A 96 -11.10 7.03 -7.97
CA LEU A 96 -10.39 6.12 -7.07
C LEU A 96 -11.28 5.61 -5.92
N ARG A 97 -12.36 6.30 -5.54
CA ARG A 97 -13.24 5.84 -4.46
C ARG A 97 -13.96 4.52 -4.76
N GLY A 98 -14.10 4.17 -6.03
CA GLY A 98 -14.93 3.05 -6.47
C GLY A 98 -16.44 3.29 -6.24
N PRO A 99 -17.30 2.33 -6.64
CA PRO A 99 -18.73 2.40 -6.39
C PRO A 99 -19.00 2.51 -4.88
N ALA A 100 -19.91 3.41 -4.48
CA ALA A 100 -20.30 3.61 -3.09
C ALA A 100 -19.14 3.83 -2.08
N ASN A 101 -18.00 4.39 -2.53
CA ASN A 101 -16.79 4.59 -1.70
C ASN A 101 -16.17 3.29 -1.16
N THR A 102 -16.39 2.16 -1.85
CA THR A 102 -15.86 0.84 -1.47
C THR A 102 -14.36 0.83 -1.26
N LEU A 103 -13.58 1.55 -2.07
CA LEU A 103 -12.13 1.60 -1.90
C LEU A 103 -11.71 2.42 -0.67
N VAL A 104 -12.45 3.49 -0.33
CA VAL A 104 -12.21 4.20 0.94
C VAL A 104 -12.40 3.25 2.12
N ALA A 105 -13.50 2.49 2.13
CA ALA A 105 -13.78 1.53 3.19
C ALA A 105 -12.69 0.43 3.26
N HIS A 106 -12.26 -0.09 2.10
CA HIS A 106 -11.17 -1.06 2.01
C HIS A 106 -9.87 -0.53 2.64
N HIS A 107 -9.45 0.69 2.27
CA HIS A 107 -8.22 1.29 2.80
C HIS A 107 -8.32 1.63 4.31
N VAL A 108 -9.50 2.01 4.80
CA VAL A 108 -9.73 2.20 6.25
C VAL A 108 -9.61 0.87 6.99
N ILE A 109 -10.27 -0.19 6.51
CA ILE A 109 -10.26 -1.51 7.18
C ILE A 109 -8.85 -2.08 7.20
N THR A 110 -8.13 -2.02 6.08
CA THR A 110 -6.75 -2.50 5.98
C THR A 110 -5.79 -1.69 6.83
N LEU A 111 -5.99 -0.37 6.97
CA LEU A 111 -5.24 0.47 7.91
C LEU A 111 -5.47 0.03 9.36
N LEU A 112 -6.73 -0.20 9.76
CA LEU A 112 -7.06 -0.66 11.11
C LEU A 112 -6.46 -2.04 11.40
N LEU A 113 -6.49 -2.96 10.43
CA LEU A 113 -5.83 -4.26 10.55
C LEU A 113 -4.32 -4.13 10.70
N ALA A 114 -3.67 -3.24 9.94
CA ALA A 114 -2.25 -2.99 10.05
C ALA A 114 -1.85 -2.39 11.43
N LEU A 115 -2.67 -1.48 11.95
CA LEU A 115 -2.48 -0.92 13.29
C LEU A 115 -2.68 -1.99 14.37
N LEU A 116 -3.69 -2.86 14.22
CA LEU A 116 -3.90 -3.98 15.13
C LEU A 116 -2.71 -4.94 15.11
N ALA A 117 -2.22 -5.30 13.92
CA ALA A 117 -1.05 -6.15 13.75
C ALA A 117 0.19 -5.58 14.47
N TYR A 118 0.43 -4.27 14.31
CA TYR A 118 1.54 -3.58 14.95
C TYR A 118 1.39 -3.53 16.48
N ASN A 119 0.23 -3.15 17.00
CA ASN A 119 0.03 -2.96 18.45
C ASN A 119 -0.04 -4.29 19.22
N TYR A 120 -0.58 -5.34 18.62
CA TYR A 120 -0.75 -6.66 19.26
C TYR A 120 0.31 -7.67 18.85
N GLN A 121 1.33 -7.27 18.09
CA GLN A 121 2.41 -8.13 17.59
C GLN A 121 1.90 -9.39 16.87
N ALA A 122 0.72 -9.32 16.26
CA ALA A 122 0.02 -10.46 15.67
C ALA A 122 0.57 -10.86 14.28
N TYR A 123 1.83 -10.51 13.99
CA TYR A 123 2.45 -10.50 12.67
C TYR A 123 2.33 -11.79 11.85
N GLN A 124 2.22 -12.91 12.55
CA GLN A 124 2.23 -14.27 12.01
C GLN A 124 0.95 -14.62 11.24
N HIS A 125 -0.12 -13.84 11.41
CA HIS A 125 -1.41 -14.11 10.78
C HIS A 125 -1.59 -13.46 9.40
N PHE A 126 -0.65 -12.63 8.92
CA PHE A 126 -1.05 -11.59 7.96
C PHE A 126 -0.51 -11.68 6.53
N GLY A 127 0.44 -12.58 6.23
CA GLY A 127 0.91 -12.79 4.84
C GLY A 127 -0.22 -12.94 3.79
N PRO A 128 -1.30 -13.69 4.08
CA PRO A 128 -2.46 -13.82 3.17
C PRO A 128 -3.40 -12.59 3.14
N PHE A 129 -3.57 -11.89 4.25
CA PHE A 129 -4.46 -10.71 4.32
C PHE A 129 -3.93 -9.51 3.51
N PHE A 130 -2.61 -9.45 3.27
CA PHE A 130 -1.95 -8.29 2.67
C PHE A 130 -1.97 -8.25 1.13
N PHE A 131 -2.25 -9.36 0.45
CA PHE A 131 -2.31 -9.43 -1.02
C PHE A 131 -3.73 -9.59 -1.59
N GLY A 132 -4.75 -9.65 -0.72
CA GLY A 132 -6.10 -10.02 -1.17
C GLY A 132 -6.18 -11.44 -1.74
N ILE A 133 -5.19 -12.29 -1.41
CA ILE A 133 -5.20 -13.72 -1.76
C ILE A 133 -5.79 -14.44 -0.55
N SER A 134 -7.11 -14.59 -0.60
CA SER A 134 -7.85 -15.65 0.09
C SER A 134 -7.67 -16.98 -0.64
#